data_AF-A0A966NL43-F1
#
_entry.id   AF-A0A966NL43-F1
#
_cell.length_a   1.000
_cell.length_b   1.000
_cell.length_c   1.000
_cell.angle_alpha   90.00
_cell.angle_beta   90.00
_cell.angle_gamma   90.00
#
_symmetry.space_group_name_H-M   'P 1'
#
loop_
_entity.id
_entity.type
_entity.pdbx_description
1 polymer ?
#
loop_
_entity_poly.entity_id
_entity_poly.type
_entity_poly.pdbx_seq_one_letter_code
_entity_poly.pdbx_strand_id
1 'polypeptide(L)'
;MHVAVAALLVATAVPTTLNSDDAASLRKKRAEWVYSFPVGGPDPYYPRDHLYYPAADITNCRRQVRAPISGVIFDVRRVDTWDKKVDDPGTRGGLTITLHGDDFVRYYFSHLGRLMVKKGQRVESGQKIGTVGDSGNAKVTLCHLHFGISRICPMSEQNLLRGEIWPQRYLDAWKKGVNLSPNREVQRKIKREPAACLEAAAAQRRGGDG
;
A
#
# COMPACT_ATOMS: atom_id res chain seq x y z
N MET A 1 13.17 -52.95 37.33
CA MET A 1 11.93 -52.21 37.01
C MET A 1 12.28 -50.77 36.68
N HIS A 2 12.29 -50.38 35.41
CA HIS A 2 12.30 -48.99 34.98
C HIS A 2 11.23 -48.85 33.90
N VAL A 3 10.24 -47.99 34.19
CA VAL A 3 9.03 -47.78 33.39
C VAL A 3 9.35 -46.80 32.26
N ALA A 4 9.06 -47.19 31.01
CA ALA A 4 9.12 -46.30 29.86
C ALA A 4 7.86 -45.41 29.84
N VAL A 5 8.05 -44.08 29.83
CA VAL A 5 6.96 -43.11 29.64
C VAL A 5 6.83 -42.84 28.14
N ALA A 6 5.74 -43.30 27.53
CA ALA A 6 5.38 -42.97 26.16
C ALA A 6 4.73 -41.58 26.12
N ALA A 7 5.39 -40.61 25.48
CA ALA A 7 4.82 -39.30 25.22
C ALA A 7 3.87 -39.38 24.01
N LEU A 8 2.57 -39.19 24.24
CA LEU A 8 1.56 -39.05 23.19
C LEU A 8 1.68 -37.66 22.54
N LEU A 9 2.15 -37.60 21.30
CA LEU A 9 2.05 -36.41 20.45
C LEU A 9 0.63 -36.31 19.89
N VAL A 10 -0.16 -35.34 20.38
CA VAL A 10 -1.43 -34.97 19.76
C VAL A 10 -1.12 -33.98 18.62
N ALA A 11 -1.11 -34.47 17.39
CA ALA A 11 -1.07 -33.64 16.20
C ALA A 11 -2.46 -33.02 15.98
N THR A 12 -2.63 -31.74 16.33
CA THR A 12 -3.83 -30.99 15.92
C THR A 12 -3.73 -30.70 14.42
N ALA A 13 -4.53 -31.39 13.62
CA ALA A 13 -4.68 -31.10 12.20
C ALA A 13 -5.30 -29.70 12.04
N VAL A 14 -4.55 -28.78 11.42
CA VAL A 14 -5.10 -27.49 10.97
C VAL A 14 -6.00 -27.79 9.78
N PRO A 15 -7.31 -27.48 9.80
CA PRO A 15 -8.19 -27.75 8.68
C PRO A 15 -7.83 -26.81 7.52
N THR A 16 -7.36 -27.38 6.41
CA THR A 16 -6.90 -26.66 5.21
C THR A 16 -7.99 -26.32 4.21
N THR A 17 -9.27 -26.37 4.60
CA THR A 17 -10.40 -26.05 3.72
C THR A 17 -11.29 -24.99 4.35
N LEU A 18 -11.33 -23.80 3.76
CA LEU A 18 -12.33 -22.77 4.05
C LEU A 18 -13.73 -23.38 3.87
N ASN A 19 -14.58 -23.25 4.88
CA ASN A 19 -15.94 -23.76 4.83
C ASN A 19 -16.75 -22.98 3.77
N SER A 20 -17.82 -23.58 3.21
CA SER A 20 -18.62 -22.95 2.15
C SER A 20 -19.15 -21.57 2.53
N ASP A 21 -19.49 -21.39 3.80
CA ASP A 21 -20.07 -20.17 4.35
C ASP A 21 -19.01 -19.07 4.49
N ASP A 22 -17.78 -19.43 4.87
CA ASP A 22 -16.64 -18.51 4.91
C ASP A 22 -16.27 -18.06 3.48
N ALA A 23 -16.27 -18.99 2.53
CA ALA A 23 -16.02 -18.66 1.13
C ALA A 23 -17.10 -17.75 0.54
N ALA A 24 -18.37 -17.96 0.88
CA ALA A 24 -19.49 -17.10 0.48
C ALA A 24 -19.41 -15.72 1.13
N SER A 25 -19.10 -15.65 2.43
CA SER A 25 -18.87 -14.41 3.18
C SER A 25 -17.71 -13.59 2.59
N LEU A 26 -16.58 -14.23 2.27
CA LEU A 26 -15.44 -13.59 1.62
C LEU A 26 -15.78 -13.09 0.21
N ARG A 27 -16.59 -13.83 -0.56
CA ARG A 27 -17.07 -13.38 -1.87
C ARG A 27 -17.99 -12.16 -1.75
N LYS A 28 -18.88 -12.15 -0.76
CA LYS A 28 -19.75 -11.01 -0.47
C LYS A 28 -18.93 -9.77 -0.08
N LYS A 29 -17.97 -9.92 0.83
CA LYS A 29 -17.05 -8.85 1.25
C LYS A 29 -16.25 -8.28 0.07
N ARG A 30 -15.85 -9.13 -0.89
CA ARG A 30 -15.18 -8.71 -2.13
C ARG A 30 -16.08 -7.91 -3.08
N ALA A 31 -17.36 -8.25 -3.15
CA ALA A 31 -18.33 -7.55 -3.99
C ALA A 31 -18.67 -6.14 -3.45
N GLU A 32 -18.44 -5.90 -2.16
CA GLU A 32 -18.67 -4.61 -1.49
C GLU A 32 -17.50 -3.62 -1.63
N TRP A 33 -16.34 -4.05 -2.14
CA TRP A 33 -15.20 -3.17 -2.34
C TRP A 33 -15.48 -2.15 -3.44
N VAL A 34 -15.59 -0.87 -3.08
CA VAL A 34 -15.77 0.23 -4.02
C VAL A 34 -14.45 0.96 -4.20
N TYR A 35 -14.04 1.14 -5.45
CA TYR A 35 -12.80 1.86 -5.79
C TYR A 35 -13.05 3.27 -6.34
N SER A 36 -12.18 4.20 -5.94
CA SER A 36 -12.17 5.59 -6.38
C SER A 36 -10.82 5.98 -6.97
N PHE A 37 -10.82 6.86 -7.99
CA PHE A 37 -9.57 7.42 -8.49
C PHE A 37 -8.93 8.34 -7.43
N PRO A 38 -7.62 8.23 -7.14
CA PRO A 38 -7.04 8.83 -5.93
C PRO A 38 -6.75 10.34 -6.05
N VAL A 39 -6.82 10.95 -7.23
CA VAL A 39 -6.50 12.39 -7.41
C VAL A 39 -7.68 13.15 -8.02
N GLY A 40 -8.10 14.23 -7.35
CA GLY A 40 -9.16 15.11 -7.84
C GLY A 40 -8.69 16.13 -8.88
N GLY A 41 -9.66 16.80 -9.50
CA GLY A 41 -9.42 17.80 -10.54
C GLY A 41 -9.54 17.23 -11.96
N PRO A 42 -9.56 18.11 -12.98
CA PRO A 42 -9.60 17.68 -14.37
C PRO A 42 -8.28 17.04 -14.78
N ASP A 43 -8.38 16.09 -15.71
CA ASP A 43 -7.28 15.54 -16.51
C ASP A 43 -5.96 15.22 -15.77
N PRO A 44 -5.99 14.46 -14.66
CA PRO A 44 -4.77 13.96 -14.05
C PRO A 44 -4.00 13.11 -15.07
N TYR A 45 -2.73 13.42 -15.26
CA TYR A 45 -1.79 12.70 -16.10
C TYR A 45 -0.93 11.78 -15.21
N TYR A 46 -0.65 10.58 -15.71
CA TYR A 46 0.28 9.64 -15.10
C TYR A 46 0.93 8.81 -16.22
N PRO A 47 2.27 8.70 -16.24
CA PRO A 47 2.95 7.93 -17.27
C PRO A 47 2.67 6.43 -17.13
N ARG A 48 2.96 5.69 -18.21
CA ARG A 48 2.76 4.22 -18.27
C ARG A 48 3.86 3.44 -17.57
N ASP A 49 4.96 4.11 -17.28
CA ASP A 49 6.14 3.61 -16.62
C ASP A 49 6.45 4.43 -15.36
N HIS A 50 7.39 3.91 -14.58
CA HIS A 50 7.98 4.56 -13.43
C HIS A 50 9.39 3.99 -13.26
N LEU A 51 10.37 4.83 -12.91
CA LEU A 51 11.78 4.44 -12.91
C LEU A 51 12.02 3.29 -11.92
N TYR A 52 12.55 2.18 -12.43
CA TYR A 52 13.10 1.02 -11.70
C TYR A 52 12.15 0.16 -10.86
N TYR A 53 10.90 0.58 -10.63
CA TYR A 53 9.92 -0.22 -9.87
C TYR A 53 8.47 0.19 -10.15
N PRO A 54 7.50 -0.68 -9.85
CA PRO A 54 6.09 -0.39 -10.07
C PRO A 54 5.58 0.74 -9.18
N ALA A 55 5.16 1.84 -9.78
CA ALA A 55 4.45 2.94 -9.13
C ALA A 55 3.80 3.83 -10.21
N ALA A 56 3.12 4.88 -9.78
CA ALA A 56 2.63 5.92 -10.68
C ALA A 56 2.82 7.31 -10.05
N ASP A 57 3.39 8.23 -10.83
CA ASP A 57 3.45 9.64 -10.48
C ASP A 57 2.28 10.35 -11.17
N ILE A 58 1.34 10.83 -10.36
CA ILE A 58 0.07 11.41 -10.83
C ILE A 58 0.13 12.92 -10.65
N THR A 59 -0.10 13.68 -11.73
CA THR A 59 -0.13 15.15 -11.70
C THR A 59 -1.39 15.68 -10.99
N ASN A 60 -1.59 17.01 -11.01
CA ASN A 60 -2.61 17.80 -10.29
C ASN A 60 -2.19 18.34 -8.92
N CYS A 61 -1.08 19.08 -8.93
CA CYS A 61 -0.57 19.80 -7.77
C CYS A 61 -1.66 20.56 -6.99
N ARG A 62 -1.60 20.48 -5.65
CA ARG A 62 -2.55 21.07 -4.69
C ARG A 62 -3.98 20.52 -4.75
N ARG A 63 -4.31 19.61 -5.66
CA ARG A 63 -5.63 18.97 -5.69
C ARG A 63 -5.74 17.89 -4.62
N GLN A 64 -6.98 17.50 -4.34
CA GLN A 64 -7.30 16.55 -3.28
C GLN A 64 -6.76 15.16 -3.63
N VAL A 65 -6.19 14.51 -2.63
CA VAL A 65 -5.89 13.08 -2.63
C VAL A 65 -7.03 12.38 -1.90
N ARG A 66 -7.52 11.29 -2.48
CA ARG A 66 -8.64 10.49 -1.98
C ARG A 66 -8.19 9.06 -1.69
N ALA A 67 -8.80 8.44 -0.69
CA ALA A 67 -8.64 7.02 -0.45
C ALA A 67 -9.22 6.23 -1.64
N PRO A 68 -8.45 5.35 -2.29
CA PRO A 68 -8.93 4.57 -3.43
C PRO A 68 -9.91 3.49 -3.02
N ILE A 69 -9.94 3.10 -1.74
CA ILE A 69 -10.90 2.16 -1.16
C ILE A 69 -11.06 2.48 0.33
N SER A 70 -12.15 2.02 0.93
CA SER A 70 -12.31 2.02 2.38
C SER A 70 -11.22 1.21 3.07
N GLY A 71 -10.83 1.62 4.27
CA GLY A 71 -9.79 0.94 5.03
C GLY A 71 -9.27 1.76 6.21
N VAL A 72 -8.15 1.37 6.77
CA VAL A 72 -7.55 2.02 7.95
C VAL A 72 -6.22 2.67 7.56
N ILE A 73 -6.05 3.93 7.94
CA ILE A 73 -4.77 4.63 7.82
C ILE A 73 -3.78 3.99 8.78
N PHE A 74 -2.88 3.18 8.24
CA PHE A 74 -1.89 2.46 9.02
C PHE A 74 -0.80 3.39 9.54
N ASP A 75 -0.35 4.34 8.72
CA ASP A 75 0.69 5.28 9.12
C ASP A 75 0.60 6.62 8.38
N VAL A 76 1.16 7.66 9.02
CA VAL A 76 1.32 8.99 8.43
C VAL A 76 2.69 9.57 8.80
N ARG A 77 3.44 10.07 7.82
CA ARG A 77 4.68 10.82 8.07
C ARG A 77 4.41 12.30 7.94
N ARG A 78 4.46 13.01 9.07
CA ARG A 78 4.05 14.43 9.16
C ARG A 78 5.19 15.42 9.03
N VAL A 79 6.43 14.95 9.14
CA VAL A 79 7.62 15.79 9.07
C VAL A 79 8.39 15.40 7.82
N ASP A 80 8.64 16.37 6.96
CA ASP A 80 9.49 16.22 5.80
C ASP A 80 10.94 16.53 6.21
N THR A 81 11.75 15.48 6.34
CA THR A 81 13.15 15.55 6.75
C THR A 81 14.13 15.38 5.58
N TRP A 82 13.65 15.35 4.33
CA TRP A 82 14.53 15.16 3.18
C TRP A 82 15.45 16.36 2.98
N ASP A 83 16.74 16.08 2.89
CA ASP A 83 17.80 17.03 2.53
C ASP A 83 18.43 16.60 1.20
N LYS A 84 18.44 17.51 0.22
CA LYS A 84 19.04 17.29 -1.10
C LYS A 84 20.53 16.92 -1.05
N LYS A 85 21.27 17.39 -0.04
CA LYS A 85 22.71 17.12 0.10
C LYS A 85 23.00 15.69 0.55
N VAL A 86 22.09 15.11 1.33
CA VAL A 86 22.21 13.74 1.84
C VAL A 86 21.52 12.77 0.89
N ASP A 87 20.33 13.15 0.42
CA ASP A 87 19.47 12.39 -0.48
C ASP A 87 19.19 10.94 0.00
N ASP A 88 19.00 10.80 1.30
CA ASP A 88 18.66 9.55 1.99
C ASP A 88 17.35 8.96 1.38
N PRO A 89 17.39 7.73 0.81
CA PRO A 89 16.24 7.08 0.19
C PRO A 89 15.03 6.91 1.12
N GLY A 90 15.26 6.75 2.43
CA GLY A 90 14.25 6.64 3.46
C GLY A 90 13.47 7.94 3.67
N THR A 91 14.07 9.09 3.38
CA THR A 91 13.43 10.42 3.55
C THR A 91 12.79 10.97 2.29
N ARG A 92 13.16 10.48 1.09
CA ARG A 92 12.69 11.00 -0.21
C ARG A 92 11.17 11.13 -0.35
N GLY A 93 10.38 10.29 0.33
CA GLY A 93 8.92 10.35 0.27
C GLY A 93 8.28 11.62 0.90
N GLY A 94 9.01 12.37 1.73
CA GLY A 94 8.48 13.57 2.37
C GLY A 94 7.29 13.28 3.28
N LEU A 95 6.19 14.01 3.10
CA LEU A 95 4.92 13.72 3.77
C LEU A 95 4.25 12.51 3.11
N THR A 96 3.84 11.53 3.92
CA THR A 96 3.33 10.24 3.40
C THR A 96 2.09 9.77 4.13
N ILE A 97 1.27 8.96 3.44
CA ILE A 97 0.14 8.21 4.00
C ILE A 97 0.30 6.75 3.58
N THR A 98 0.09 5.81 4.51
CA THR A 98 -0.08 4.40 4.22
C THR A 98 -1.48 3.98 4.62
N LEU A 99 -2.25 3.44 3.66
CA LEU A 99 -3.59 2.91 3.85
C LEU A 99 -3.56 1.39 3.71
N HIS A 100 -4.10 0.69 4.69
CA HIS A 100 -4.46 -0.72 4.57
C HIS A 100 -5.93 -0.79 4.15
N GLY A 101 -6.17 -1.16 2.90
CA GLY A 101 -7.52 -1.28 2.34
C GLY A 101 -8.25 -2.49 2.92
N ASP A 102 -9.58 -2.39 2.97
CA ASP A 102 -10.47 -3.50 3.34
C ASP A 102 -10.35 -4.70 2.36
N ASP A 103 -9.67 -4.48 1.23
CA ASP A 103 -9.30 -5.48 0.24
C ASP A 103 -7.98 -6.21 0.52
N PHE A 104 -7.39 -6.01 1.71
CA PHE A 104 -6.11 -6.60 2.11
C PHE A 104 -4.94 -6.19 1.21
N VAL A 105 -5.02 -4.99 0.63
CA VAL A 105 -3.98 -4.36 -0.17
C VAL A 105 -3.50 -3.10 0.52
N ARG A 106 -2.21 -2.82 0.39
CA ARG A 106 -1.58 -1.59 0.86
C ARG A 106 -1.56 -0.55 -0.26
N TYR A 107 -1.96 0.67 0.08
CA TYR A 107 -1.90 1.83 -0.78
C TYR A 107 -0.98 2.88 -0.15
N TYR A 108 0.01 3.32 -0.91
CA TYR A 108 1.02 4.27 -0.45
C TYR A 108 0.92 5.57 -1.24
N PHE A 109 1.01 6.67 -0.51
CA PHE A 109 0.95 8.03 -1.02
C PHE A 109 2.17 8.79 -0.50
N SER A 110 2.99 9.34 -1.38
CA SER A 110 4.09 10.25 -1.01
C SER A 110 4.04 11.58 -1.77
N HIS A 111 4.90 12.51 -1.35
CA HIS A 111 4.95 13.89 -1.84
C HIS A 111 3.68 14.69 -1.53
N LEU A 112 2.99 14.36 -0.43
CA LEU A 112 1.77 15.08 -0.05
C LEU A 112 2.09 16.54 0.31
N GLY A 113 1.22 17.47 -0.08
CA GLY A 113 1.30 18.86 0.37
C GLY A 113 0.67 19.07 1.75
N ARG A 114 -0.41 18.33 2.05
CA ARG A 114 -1.12 18.36 3.33
C ARG A 114 -1.66 16.98 3.67
N LEU A 115 -1.70 16.67 4.96
CA LEU A 115 -2.29 15.44 5.52
C LEU A 115 -3.59 15.80 6.23
N MET A 116 -4.68 15.13 5.88
CA MET A 116 -6.02 15.39 6.43
C MET A 116 -6.57 14.23 7.26
N VAL A 117 -5.71 13.23 7.53
CA VAL A 117 -6.02 12.04 8.31
C VAL A 117 -4.95 11.77 9.36
N LYS A 118 -5.23 10.87 10.29
CA LYS A 118 -4.30 10.40 11.32
C LYS A 118 -4.18 8.87 11.31
N LYS A 119 -3.07 8.36 11.84
CA LYS A 119 -2.88 6.92 12.08
C LYS A 119 -4.05 6.34 12.89
N GLY A 120 -4.48 5.13 12.51
CA GLY A 120 -5.62 4.40 13.07
C GLY A 120 -6.99 4.88 12.59
N GLN A 121 -7.07 5.94 11.79
CA GLN A 121 -8.34 6.46 11.29
C GLN A 121 -8.93 5.52 10.22
N ARG A 122 -10.21 5.13 10.39
CA ARG A 122 -11.00 4.53 9.32
C ARG A 122 -11.35 5.59 8.27
N VAL A 123 -11.21 5.23 7.00
CA VAL A 123 -11.60 6.06 5.86
C VAL A 123 -12.51 5.28 4.92
N GLU A 124 -13.33 6.00 4.18
CA GLU A 124 -14.18 5.46 3.12
C GLU A 124 -13.57 5.69 1.74
N SER A 125 -13.93 4.86 0.75
CA SER A 125 -13.57 5.09 -0.65
C SER A 125 -13.99 6.50 -1.10
N GLY A 126 -13.07 7.21 -1.74
CA GLY A 126 -13.29 8.58 -2.22
C GLY A 126 -13.15 9.66 -1.13
N GLN A 127 -13.01 9.29 0.14
CA GLN A 127 -12.77 10.24 1.23
C GLN A 127 -11.47 11.01 1.00
N LYS A 128 -11.50 12.32 1.24
CA LYS A 128 -10.31 13.18 1.15
C LYS A 128 -9.34 12.85 2.28
N ILE A 129 -8.09 12.55 1.94
CA ILE A 129 -7.05 12.18 2.91
C ILE A 129 -5.84 13.11 2.90
N GLY A 130 -5.69 13.93 1.86
CA GLY A 130 -4.59 14.88 1.73
C GLY A 130 -4.69 15.75 0.48
N THR A 131 -3.58 16.37 0.11
CA THR A 131 -3.43 17.06 -1.17
C THR A 131 -2.16 16.66 -1.87
N VAL A 132 -2.17 16.66 -3.20
CA VAL A 132 -0.97 16.52 -4.03
C VAL A 132 -0.02 17.68 -3.71
N GLY A 133 1.28 17.41 -3.62
CA GLY A 133 2.29 18.41 -3.32
C GLY A 133 3.65 18.03 -3.87
N ASP A 134 4.68 18.56 -3.23
CA ASP A 134 6.07 18.47 -3.64
C ASP A 134 6.99 18.18 -2.46
N SER A 135 6.48 17.70 -1.32
CA SER A 135 7.34 17.35 -0.17
C SER A 135 8.33 16.23 -0.50
N GLY A 136 9.43 16.13 0.24
CA GLY A 136 10.47 15.14 -0.02
C GLY A 136 11.32 15.53 -1.23
N ASN A 137 11.82 14.55 -1.97
CA ASN A 137 12.64 14.82 -3.16
C ASN A 137 11.83 15.41 -4.34
N ALA A 138 10.50 15.37 -4.29
CA ALA A 138 9.66 16.06 -5.26
C ALA A 138 9.83 17.58 -5.26
N LYS A 139 10.46 18.17 -4.23
CA LYS A 139 10.82 19.60 -4.14
C LYS A 139 11.71 20.07 -5.30
N VAL A 140 12.45 19.15 -5.92
CA VAL A 140 13.36 19.44 -7.02
C VAL A 140 12.92 18.81 -8.35
N THR A 141 11.69 18.28 -8.40
CA THR A 141 11.05 17.74 -9.61
C THR A 141 9.72 18.45 -9.87
N LEU A 142 8.93 17.96 -10.83
CA LEU A 142 7.55 18.41 -10.99
C LEU A 142 6.70 17.97 -9.79
N CYS A 143 5.79 18.81 -9.31
CA CYS A 143 4.81 18.48 -8.27
C CYS A 143 3.88 17.33 -8.71
N HIS A 144 3.82 16.25 -7.94
CA HIS A 144 3.05 15.05 -8.26
C HIS A 144 2.68 14.28 -6.98
N LEU A 145 1.70 13.38 -7.09
CA LEU A 145 1.45 12.33 -6.11
C LEU A 145 2.18 11.09 -6.58
N HIS A 146 3.08 10.57 -5.77
CA HIS A 146 3.60 9.23 -6.00
C HIS A 146 2.65 8.21 -5.34
N PHE A 147 2.17 7.26 -6.13
CA PHE A 147 1.15 6.30 -5.74
C PHE A 147 1.63 4.86 -5.94
N GLY A 148 1.62 4.10 -4.84
CA GLY A 148 2.07 2.71 -4.78
C GLY A 148 0.96 1.73 -4.42
N ILE A 149 0.99 0.54 -5.01
CA ILE A 149 0.14 -0.60 -4.63
C ILE A 149 1.03 -1.79 -4.27
N SER A 150 0.85 -2.34 -3.08
CA SER A 150 1.63 -3.48 -2.61
C SER A 150 0.86 -4.38 -1.64
N ARG A 151 1.48 -5.50 -1.25
CA ARG A 151 1.01 -6.31 -0.12
C ARG A 151 1.16 -5.55 1.20
N ILE A 152 0.40 -5.98 2.21
CA ILE A 152 0.58 -5.54 3.59
C ILE A 152 1.72 -6.35 4.20
N CYS A 153 2.72 -5.68 4.77
CA CYS A 153 3.87 -6.30 5.44
C CYS A 153 4.21 -5.51 6.70
N PRO A 154 3.50 -5.74 7.83
CA PRO A 154 3.57 -4.89 9.02
C PRO A 154 4.98 -4.68 9.60
N MET A 155 5.90 -5.63 9.37
CA MET A 155 7.27 -5.57 9.87
C MET A 155 8.24 -4.73 9.03
N SER A 156 7.81 -4.25 7.86
CA SER A 156 8.67 -3.57 6.89
C SER A 156 7.91 -2.58 6.01
N GLU A 157 6.80 -2.03 6.52
CA GLU A 157 5.93 -1.07 5.82
C GLU A 157 6.65 0.18 5.29
N GLN A 158 7.80 0.52 5.91
CA GLN A 158 8.64 1.65 5.53
C GLN A 158 9.62 1.32 4.39
N ASN A 159 10.13 0.08 4.34
CA ASN A 159 11.14 -0.34 3.35
C ASN A 159 10.56 -1.20 2.23
N LEU A 160 9.33 -1.70 2.40
CA LEU A 160 8.59 -2.33 1.33
C LEU A 160 7.87 -1.31 0.47
N LEU A 161 8.61 -1.01 -0.57
CA LEU A 161 8.15 -0.92 -1.94
C LEU A 161 7.09 0.15 -2.11
N ARG A 162 7.62 1.30 -2.50
CA ARG A 162 6.98 2.38 -3.25
C ARG A 162 5.99 1.88 -4.32
N GLY A 163 6.10 0.62 -4.76
CA GLY A 163 4.99 -0.26 -5.13
C GLY A 163 5.50 -1.64 -5.58
N GLU A 164 4.62 -2.65 -5.62
CA GLU A 164 4.94 -4.03 -6.03
C GLU A 164 4.28 -4.46 -7.34
N ILE A 165 3.18 -3.81 -7.68
CA ILE A 165 2.40 -4.05 -8.89
C ILE A 165 2.11 -2.72 -9.57
N TRP A 166 2.02 -2.73 -10.90
CA TRP A 166 1.85 -1.53 -11.71
C TRP A 166 0.45 -0.92 -11.49
N PRO A 167 0.33 0.30 -10.93
CA PRO A 167 -0.98 0.90 -10.64
C PRO A 167 -1.81 1.23 -11.88
N GLN A 168 -1.19 1.40 -13.05
CA GLN A 168 -1.76 1.96 -14.28
C GLN A 168 -3.07 1.28 -14.68
N ARG A 169 -3.15 -0.05 -14.62
CA ARG A 169 -4.38 -0.80 -14.95
C ARG A 169 -5.55 -0.43 -14.03
N TYR A 170 -5.27 -0.26 -12.75
CA TYR A 170 -6.27 0.05 -11.73
C TYR A 170 -6.65 1.51 -11.80
N LEU A 171 -5.68 2.40 -11.96
CA LEU A 171 -5.90 3.83 -12.20
C LEU A 171 -6.78 4.07 -13.43
N ASP A 172 -6.53 3.37 -14.54
CA ASP A 172 -7.35 3.46 -15.76
C ASP A 172 -8.80 3.02 -15.52
N ALA A 173 -9.00 1.94 -14.76
CA ALA A 173 -10.32 1.43 -14.42
C ALA A 173 -11.05 2.43 -13.52
N TRP A 174 -10.44 2.87 -12.43
CA TRP A 174 -11.05 3.78 -11.46
C TRP A 174 -11.32 5.17 -12.06
N LYS A 175 -10.47 5.65 -12.98
CA LYS A 175 -10.70 6.90 -13.73
C LYS A 175 -11.95 6.82 -14.61
N LYS A 176 -12.32 5.62 -15.07
CA LYS A 176 -13.54 5.33 -15.85
C LYS A 176 -14.74 4.90 -14.97
N GLY A 177 -14.61 4.92 -13.65
CA GLY A 177 -15.63 4.42 -12.73
C GLY A 177 -15.79 2.89 -12.74
N VAL A 178 -14.83 2.15 -13.31
CA VAL A 178 -14.84 0.69 -13.32
C VAL A 178 -14.26 0.14 -12.02
N ASN A 179 -15.05 -0.67 -11.33
CA ASN A 179 -14.72 -1.23 -10.03
C ASN A 179 -13.76 -2.43 -10.15
N LEU A 180 -12.45 -2.19 -10.27
CA LEU A 180 -11.42 -3.22 -10.45
C LEU A 180 -10.51 -3.34 -9.22
N SER A 181 -10.50 -4.53 -8.60
CA SER A 181 -9.66 -4.80 -7.42
C SER A 181 -8.23 -5.27 -7.76
N PRO A 182 -7.20 -4.72 -7.10
CA PRO A 182 -5.82 -5.20 -7.22
C PRO A 182 -5.52 -6.45 -6.38
N ASN A 183 -6.41 -6.84 -5.47
CA ASN A 183 -6.17 -7.94 -4.53
C ASN A 183 -5.69 -9.22 -5.22
N ARG A 184 -6.34 -9.65 -6.31
CA ARG A 184 -5.96 -10.90 -7.00
C ARG A 184 -4.52 -10.86 -7.52
N GLU A 185 -4.04 -9.71 -7.97
CA GLU A 185 -2.65 -9.56 -8.44
C GLU A 185 -1.66 -9.54 -7.28
N VAL A 186 -1.98 -8.80 -6.22
CA VAL A 186 -1.20 -8.80 -4.98
C VAL A 186 -1.09 -10.22 -4.41
N GLN A 187 -2.19 -10.98 -4.32
CA GLN A 187 -2.17 -12.36 -3.83
C GLN A 187 -1.30 -13.29 -4.69
N ARG A 188 -1.27 -13.10 -6.02
CA ARG A 188 -0.33 -13.84 -6.89
C ARG A 188 1.13 -13.48 -6.58
N LYS A 189 1.41 -12.19 -6.33
CA LYS A 189 2.75 -11.71 -5.97
C LYS A 189 3.19 -12.30 -4.61
N ILE A 190 2.30 -12.30 -3.61
CA ILE A 190 2.51 -12.95 -2.31
C ILE A 190 2.83 -14.43 -2.47
N LYS A 191 2.06 -15.16 -3.28
CA LYS A 191 2.30 -16.59 -3.52
C LYS A 191 3.65 -16.88 -4.18
N ARG A 192 4.10 -16.02 -5.09
CA ARG A 192 5.39 -16.18 -5.78
C ARG A 192 6.57 -15.82 -4.90
N GLU A 193 6.40 -14.87 -4.00
CA GLU A 193 7.47 -14.28 -3.19
C GLU A 193 7.10 -14.26 -1.70
N PRO A 194 6.88 -15.43 -1.07
CA PRO A 194 6.33 -15.49 0.30
C PRO A 194 7.27 -14.90 1.36
N ALA A 195 8.59 -14.90 1.12
CA ALA A 195 9.60 -14.39 2.04
C ALA A 195 9.82 -12.87 1.95
N ALA A 196 9.22 -12.17 0.98
CA ALA A 196 9.54 -10.76 0.71
C ALA A 196 9.31 -9.84 1.92
N CYS A 197 8.28 -10.10 2.75
CA CYS A 197 8.09 -9.33 3.98
C CYS A 197 9.26 -9.48 4.95
N LEU A 198 9.77 -10.71 5.13
CA LEU A 198 10.87 -11.02 6.04
C LEU A 198 12.19 -10.45 5.52
N GLU A 199 12.44 -10.58 4.21
CA GLU A 199 13.66 -10.10 3.56
C GLU A 199 13.78 -8.58 3.67
N ALA A 200 12.69 -7.85 3.39
CA ALA A 200 12.71 -6.41 3.50
C ALA A 200 12.82 -5.92 4.96
N ALA A 201 12.22 -6.63 5.92
CA ALA A 201 12.42 -6.35 7.34
C ALA A 201 13.87 -6.59 7.79
N ALA A 202 14.56 -7.56 7.18
CA ALA A 202 15.98 -7.81 7.43
C ALA A 202 16.88 -6.72 6.83
N ALA A 203 16.56 -6.21 5.64
CA ALA A 203 17.27 -5.09 5.02
C ALA A 203 17.19 -3.81 5.89
N GLN A 204 16.01 -3.53 6.47
CA GLN A 204 15.79 -2.39 7.37
C GLN A 204 16.72 -2.38 8.58
N ARG A 205 16.95 -3.54 9.21
CA ARG A 205 17.81 -3.65 10.39
C ARG A 205 19.30 -3.46 10.10
N ARG A 206 19.70 -3.51 8.82
CA ARG A 206 21.09 -3.33 8.39
C ARG A 206 21.41 -1.90 7.92
N GLY A 207 20.47 -0.96 8.04
CA GLY A 207 20.65 0.43 7.57
C GLY A 207 20.76 0.54 6.04
N GLY A 208 20.22 -0.45 5.32
CA GLY A 208 20.19 -0.46 3.86
C GLY A 208 18.86 0.07 3.36
N ASP A 209 18.86 1.32 2.91
CA ASP A 209 17.70 1.98 2.32
C ASP A 209 17.81 1.77 0.81
N GLY A 210 16.91 0.95 0.25
CA GLY A 210 16.87 0.64 -1.19
C GLY A 210 16.55 1.82 -2.09
#